data_AF-A0A2V9TCY6-F1
#
_entry.id   AF-A0A2V9TCY6-F1
#
_cell.length_a   1.000
_cell.length_b   1.000
_cell.length_c   1.000
_cell.angle_alpha   90.00
_cell.angle_beta   90.00
_cell.angle_gamma   90.00
#
_symmetry.space_group_name_H-M   'P 1'
#
loop_
_entity.id
_entity.type
_entity.pdbx_description
1 polymer ?
#
loop_
_entity_poly.entity_id
_entity_poly.type
_entity_poly.pdbx_seq_one_letter_code
_entity_poly.pdbx_strand_id
1 'polypeptide(L)'
;MLVQIPLLCRIQPLEFGLNPKNETLGKRHTVQGKELQVAKKRVGRYPKEFRRMAVERLKKCDNIVALSRELGVHRRLLYKWRDQLDPAEVPEESPPQNSRESTLRKEVSQLKRLLADKAVEVDFFRGALQKVEARRQRRGSSGEKASTTRSNK
;
A
#
# COMPACT_ATOMS: atom_id res chain seq x y z
N MET A 1 34.76 -38.20 26.50
CA MET A 1 33.59 -38.38 25.62
C MET A 1 33.72 -37.41 24.45
N LEU A 2 34.35 -37.87 23.37
CA LEU A 2 34.45 -37.13 22.11
C LEU A 2 33.32 -37.64 21.22
N VAL A 3 32.28 -36.83 21.01
CA VAL A 3 31.18 -37.18 20.12
C VAL A 3 31.58 -36.77 18.71
N GLN A 4 31.83 -37.80 17.91
CA GLN A 4 32.06 -37.77 16.47
C GLN A 4 30.90 -37.07 15.75
N ILE A 5 31.15 -35.93 15.11
CA ILE A 5 30.23 -35.32 14.14
C ILE A 5 30.56 -35.90 12.77
N PRO A 6 29.63 -36.58 12.06
CA PRO A 6 29.92 -37.12 10.75
C PRO A 6 29.93 -36.00 9.71
N LEU A 7 31.14 -35.66 9.28
CA LEU A 7 31.42 -34.94 8.03
C LEU A 7 30.97 -35.80 6.86
N LEU A 8 29.85 -35.48 6.23
CA LEU A 8 29.48 -35.99 4.91
C LEU A 8 28.49 -35.03 4.24
N CYS A 9 28.97 -33.86 3.82
CA CYS A 9 28.33 -33.10 2.75
C CYS A 9 29.27 -33.07 1.54
N ARG A 10 28.91 -33.93 0.60
CA ARG A 10 29.49 -34.18 -0.70
C ARG A 10 29.80 -32.88 -1.44
N ILE A 11 31.08 -32.67 -1.70
CA ILE A 11 31.59 -31.63 -2.61
C ILE A 11 31.17 -32.03 -4.03
N GLN A 12 30.32 -31.22 -4.66
CA GLN A 12 30.23 -31.14 -6.11
C GLN A 12 30.47 -29.67 -6.50
N PRO A 13 31.56 -29.36 -7.23
CA PRO A 13 31.83 -28.01 -7.67
C PRO A 13 30.94 -27.70 -8.89
N LEU A 14 29.97 -26.82 -8.71
CA LEU A 14 29.34 -26.12 -9.83
C LEU A 14 30.05 -24.78 -9.97
N GLU A 15 31.07 -24.78 -10.82
CA GLU A 15 31.80 -23.61 -11.30
C GLU A 15 30.82 -22.62 -11.94
N PHE A 16 30.39 -21.59 -11.20
CA PHE A 16 29.78 -20.39 -11.77
C PHE A 16 30.75 -19.24 -11.60
N GLY A 17 31.56 -19.02 -12.62
CA GLY A 17 32.46 -17.88 -12.74
C GLY A 17 31.70 -16.57 -12.55
N LEU A 18 32.16 -15.76 -11.60
CA LEU A 18 31.68 -14.40 -11.41
C LEU A 18 32.67 -13.40 -12.06
N ASN A 19 32.09 -12.56 -12.93
CA ASN A 19 32.50 -11.21 -13.38
C ASN A 19 33.57 -11.12 -14.49
N PRO A 20 33.56 -10.08 -15.41
CA PRO A 20 33.47 -8.66 -15.03
C PRO A 20 32.87 -7.64 -16.06
N LYS A 21 32.83 -6.35 -15.64
CA LYS A 21 32.80 -5.08 -16.43
C LYS A 21 31.43 -4.50 -16.86
N ASN A 22 30.99 -3.52 -16.07
CA ASN A 22 30.10 -2.44 -16.46
C ASN A 22 30.84 -1.46 -17.38
N GLU A 23 30.69 -1.61 -18.69
CA GLU A 23 31.13 -0.62 -19.66
C GLU A 23 30.29 0.65 -19.56
N THR A 24 30.97 1.76 -19.30
CA THR A 24 30.45 3.11 -19.43
C THR A 24 30.60 3.53 -20.88
N LEU A 25 29.53 3.49 -21.68
CA LEU A 25 29.45 3.99 -23.06
C LEU A 25 27.98 4.30 -23.35
N GLY A 26 27.54 5.46 -23.79
CA GLY A 26 28.17 6.75 -24.03
C GLY A 26 27.03 7.78 -24.16
N LYS A 27 27.30 9.03 -23.81
CA LYS A 27 26.39 10.14 -24.12
C LYS A 27 26.25 10.24 -25.63
N ARG A 28 25.06 9.98 -26.16
CA ARG A 28 24.59 10.54 -27.44
C ARG A 28 23.19 11.07 -27.21
N HIS A 29 23.03 12.39 -27.32
CA HIS A 29 21.72 13.00 -27.45
C HIS A 29 21.26 12.82 -28.89
N THR A 30 20.15 12.12 -29.09
CA THR A 30 19.35 12.24 -30.32
C THR A 30 17.86 12.16 -29.98
N VAL A 31 17.12 12.99 -30.69
CA VAL A 31 15.74 13.42 -30.45
C VAL A 31 14.76 12.47 -31.17
N GLN A 32 13.62 12.22 -30.50
CA GLN A 32 12.31 11.76 -31.00
C GLN A 32 12.13 10.35 -31.56
N GLY A 33 11.25 9.61 -30.87
CA GLY A 33 10.54 8.42 -31.34
C GLY A 33 9.71 7.86 -30.19
N LYS A 34 8.41 8.23 -30.08
CA LYS A 34 7.49 7.69 -29.06
C LYS A 34 7.09 6.28 -29.48
N GLU A 35 7.92 5.30 -29.15
CA GLU A 35 7.60 3.89 -29.31
C GLU A 35 7.06 3.36 -27.97
N LEU A 36 5.85 2.80 -27.98
CA LEU A 36 5.23 2.17 -26.82
C LEU A 36 6.03 0.92 -26.44
N GLN A 37 7.08 1.10 -25.64
CA GLN A 37 7.87 0.01 -25.10
C GLN A 37 7.01 -0.78 -24.10
N VAL A 38 6.52 -1.94 -24.52
CA VAL A 38 5.95 -2.93 -23.61
C VAL A 38 7.02 -3.22 -22.56
N ALA A 39 6.76 -2.84 -21.31
CA ALA A 39 7.73 -2.95 -20.23
C ALA A 39 8.17 -4.42 -20.10
N LYS A 40 9.35 -4.75 -20.64
CA LYS A 40 10.01 -6.04 -20.41
C LYS A 40 10.16 -6.17 -18.90
N LYS A 41 9.24 -6.93 -18.29
CA LYS A 41 9.23 -7.26 -16.87
C LYS A 41 10.59 -7.90 -16.60
N ARG A 42 11.50 -7.14 -15.98
CA ARG A 42 12.86 -7.63 -15.67
C ARG A 42 12.67 -8.83 -14.74
N VAL A 43 12.69 -10.03 -15.31
CA VAL A 43 12.68 -11.27 -14.55
C VAL A 43 13.93 -11.18 -13.68
N GLY A 44 13.72 -10.97 -12.37
CA GLY A 44 14.82 -10.73 -11.46
C GLY A 44 15.83 -11.87 -11.59
N ARG A 45 17.13 -11.52 -11.49
CA ARG A 45 18.29 -12.41 -11.71
C ARG A 45 18.18 -13.83 -11.12
N TYR A 46 17.32 -14.05 -10.12
CA TYR A 46 17.11 -15.34 -9.47
C TYR A 46 15.63 -15.76 -9.53
N PRO A 47 15.32 -17.02 -9.93
CA PRO A 47 13.97 -17.57 -9.95
C PRO A 47 13.40 -17.74 -8.53
N LYS A 48 12.06 -17.75 -8.40
CA LYS A 48 11.38 -17.75 -7.08
C LYS A 48 11.72 -18.97 -6.22
N GLU A 49 11.84 -20.15 -6.84
CA GLU A 49 12.18 -21.38 -6.12
C GLU A 49 13.58 -21.35 -5.52
N PHE A 50 14.55 -20.79 -6.26
CA PHE A 50 15.90 -20.60 -5.74
C PHE A 50 15.92 -19.69 -4.51
N ARG A 51 15.10 -18.63 -4.51
CA ARG A 51 14.99 -17.71 -3.37
C ARG A 51 14.40 -18.39 -2.14
N ARG A 52 13.38 -19.25 -2.32
CA ARG A 52 12.77 -20.02 -1.22
C ARG A 52 13.78 -20.99 -0.59
N MET A 53 14.46 -21.78 -1.42
CA MET A 53 15.53 -22.69 -0.96
C MET A 53 16.63 -21.93 -0.20
N ALA A 54 17.06 -20.77 -0.72
CA ALA A 54 18.08 -19.96 -0.07
C ALA A 54 17.62 -19.44 1.31
N VAL A 55 16.36 -19.03 1.46
CA VAL A 55 15.79 -18.59 2.74
C VAL A 55 15.60 -19.75 3.73
N GLU A 56 15.18 -20.93 3.26
CA GLU A 56 15.09 -22.12 4.12
C GLU A 56 16.45 -22.53 4.70
N ARG A 57 17.52 -22.45 3.89
CA ARG A 57 18.88 -22.65 4.38
C ARG A 57 19.32 -21.54 5.32
N LEU A 58 18.98 -20.28 5.02
CA LEU A 58 19.26 -19.15 5.90
C LEU A 58 18.66 -19.33 7.30
N LYS A 59 17.47 -19.92 7.41
CA LYS A 59 16.84 -20.23 8.71
C LYS A 59 17.54 -21.35 9.48
N LYS A 60 18.21 -22.28 8.78
CA LYS A 60 18.85 -23.47 9.37
C LYS A 60 20.34 -23.29 9.64
N CYS A 61 21.00 -22.34 8.99
CA CYS A 61 22.45 -22.14 9.07
C CYS A 61 22.83 -21.01 10.03
N ASP A 62 23.74 -21.29 10.97
CA ASP A 62 24.28 -20.26 11.88
C ASP A 62 25.30 -19.33 11.21
N ASN A 63 26.00 -19.82 10.17
CA ASN A 63 27.02 -19.04 9.45
C ASN A 63 26.56 -18.56 8.07
N ILE A 64 26.05 -17.34 8.04
CA ILE A 64 25.49 -16.70 6.84
C ILE A 64 26.59 -16.31 5.83
N VAL A 65 27.84 -16.10 6.28
CA VAL A 65 28.96 -15.78 5.39
C VAL A 65 29.37 -16.99 4.57
N ALA A 66 29.39 -18.17 5.19
CA ALA A 66 29.61 -19.43 4.48
C ALA A 66 28.49 -19.68 3.45
N LEU A 67 27.23 -19.57 3.88
CA LEU A 67 26.05 -19.72 3.00
C LEU A 67 26.08 -18.74 1.80
N SER A 68 26.52 -17.50 2.03
CA SER A 68 26.66 -16.48 0.98
C SER A 68 27.70 -16.88 -0.08
N ARG A 69 28.82 -17.47 0.35
CA ARG A 69 29.86 -17.98 -0.54
C ARG A 69 29.39 -19.22 -1.31
N GLU A 70 28.72 -20.15 -0.62
CA GLU A 70 28.17 -21.38 -1.21
C GLU A 70 27.13 -21.11 -2.30
N LEU A 71 26.22 -20.17 -2.04
CA LEU A 71 25.15 -19.83 -2.99
C LEU A 71 25.57 -18.76 -4.01
N GLY A 72 26.76 -18.18 -3.90
CA GLY A 72 27.20 -17.05 -4.73
C GLY A 72 26.29 -15.81 -4.61
N VAL A 73 25.56 -15.69 -3.50
CA VAL A 73 24.56 -14.64 -3.27
C VAL A 73 25.00 -13.78 -2.09
N HIS A 74 25.12 -12.48 -2.31
CA HIS A 74 25.53 -11.55 -1.25
C HIS A 74 24.55 -11.56 -0.06
N ARG A 75 25.07 -11.62 1.17
CA ARG A 75 24.29 -11.63 2.43
C ARG A 75 23.12 -10.64 2.50
N ARG A 76 23.30 -9.40 2.03
CA ARG A 76 22.23 -8.38 2.02
C ARG A 76 21.03 -8.81 1.18
N LEU A 77 21.26 -9.55 0.10
CA LEU A 77 20.20 -10.05 -0.76
C LEU A 77 19.45 -11.23 -0.13
N LEU A 78 20.15 -12.10 0.60
CA LEU A 78 19.53 -13.20 1.37
C LEU A 78 18.58 -12.66 2.45
N TYR A 79 19.01 -11.64 3.22
CA TYR A 79 18.14 -10.98 4.18
C TYR A 79 16.94 -10.32 3.51
N LYS A 80 17.14 -9.61 2.39
CA LYS A 80 16.04 -9.03 1.62
C LYS A 80 15.05 -10.08 1.14
N TRP A 81 15.49 -11.29 0.78
CA TRP A 81 14.58 -12.37 0.39
C TRP A 81 13.82 -12.96 1.57
N ARG A 82 14.47 -13.11 2.73
CA ARG A 82 13.78 -13.50 3.97
C ARG A 82 12.67 -12.52 4.29
N ASP A 83 12.97 -11.21 4.33
CA ASP A 83 11.98 -10.18 4.67
C ASP A 83 10.85 -10.09 3.63
N GLN A 84 11.08 -10.51 2.38
CA GLN A 84 10.07 -10.57 1.33
C GLN A 84 9.21 -11.83 1.34
N LEU A 85 9.72 -12.93 1.90
CA LEU A 85 9.08 -14.26 1.87
C LEU A 85 8.50 -14.67 3.22
N ASP A 86 9.02 -14.14 4.33
CA ASP A 86 8.49 -14.26 5.69
C ASP A 86 8.09 -12.89 6.24
N PRO A 87 6.88 -12.38 5.89
CA PRO A 87 6.33 -11.18 6.50
C PRO A 87 5.78 -11.39 7.93
N ALA A 88 5.90 -12.59 8.51
CA ALA A 88 5.53 -12.92 9.89
C ALA A 88 6.83 -13.02 10.71
N GLU A 89 7.10 -12.23 11.74
CA GLU A 89 6.34 -12.07 12.99
C GLU A 89 6.60 -10.65 13.56
N VAL A 90 5.78 -9.67 13.20
CA VAL A 90 5.53 -8.51 14.08
C VAL A 90 4.02 -8.33 14.12
N PRO A 91 3.37 -8.57 15.27
CA PRO A 91 1.98 -8.24 15.46
C PRO A 91 1.79 -6.71 15.39
N GLU A 92 0.71 -6.33 14.73
CA GLU A 92 0.09 -5.00 14.72
C GLU A 92 0.56 -3.96 13.67
N GLU A 93 -0.38 -3.71 12.75
CA GLU A 93 -0.58 -2.52 11.94
C GLU A 93 0.59 -1.97 11.11
N SER A 94 0.92 -2.64 10.00
CA SER A 94 0.73 -2.01 8.67
C SER A 94 1.21 -2.94 7.55
N PRO A 95 0.37 -3.26 6.55
CA PRO A 95 0.86 -3.94 5.36
C PRO A 95 1.81 -3.01 4.60
N PRO A 96 2.76 -3.56 3.82
CA PRO A 96 3.62 -2.76 2.94
C PRO A 96 2.70 -1.91 2.07
N GLN A 97 2.74 -0.59 2.25
CA GLN A 97 1.81 0.34 1.63
C GLN A 97 1.86 0.20 0.10
N ASN A 98 0.97 -0.62 -0.42
CA ASN A 98 0.77 -0.73 -1.85
C ASN A 98 0.27 0.65 -2.29
N SER A 99 0.81 1.21 -3.38
CA SER A 99 0.46 2.56 -3.83
C SER A 99 -1.06 2.73 -3.95
N ARG A 100 -1.74 1.68 -4.41
CA ARG A 100 -3.20 1.57 -4.47
C ARG A 100 -3.87 1.70 -3.10
N GLU A 101 -3.39 1.01 -2.08
CA GLU A 101 -3.97 1.07 -0.72
C GLU A 101 -3.81 2.47 -0.12
N SER A 102 -2.68 3.13 -0.38
CA SER A 102 -2.47 4.52 0.08
C SER A 102 -3.47 5.49 -0.57
N THR A 103 -3.77 5.31 -1.85
CA THR A 103 -4.76 6.11 -2.58
C THR A 103 -6.16 5.87 -2.02
N LEU A 104 -6.53 4.60 -1.83
CA LEU A 104 -7.83 4.24 -1.24
C LEU A 104 -8.02 4.83 0.15
N ARG A 105 -6.98 4.81 1.00
CA ARG A 105 -7.04 5.43 2.34
C ARG A 105 -7.27 6.94 2.28
N LYS A 106 -6.65 7.63 1.32
CA LYS A 106 -6.86 9.07 1.10
C LYS A 106 -8.28 9.35 0.63
N GLU A 107 -8.79 8.59 -0.34
CA GLU A 107 -10.16 8.71 -0.83
C GLU A 107 -11.18 8.47 0.29
N VAL A 108 -11.01 7.42 1.09
CA VAL A 108 -11.89 7.14 2.24
C VAL A 108 -11.88 8.31 3.23
N SER A 109 -10.72 8.88 3.52
CA SER A 109 -10.60 10.00 4.45
C SER A 109 -11.28 11.26 3.89
N GLN A 110 -11.13 11.53 2.59
CA GLN A 110 -11.79 12.64 1.90
C GLN A 110 -13.31 12.47 1.89
N LEU A 111 -13.79 11.27 1.55
CA LEU A 111 -15.22 10.96 1.51
C LEU A 111 -15.86 11.08 2.89
N LYS A 112 -15.19 10.59 3.95
CA LYS A 112 -15.68 10.75 5.33
C LYS A 112 -15.83 12.21 5.73
N ARG A 113 -14.86 13.06 5.38
CA ARG A 113 -14.93 14.50 5.64
C ARG A 113 -16.11 15.15 4.91
N LEU A 114 -16.24 14.91 3.60
CA LEU A 114 -17.33 15.47 2.80
C LEU A 114 -18.71 15.00 3.31
N LEU A 115 -18.81 13.74 3.75
CA LEU A 115 -20.03 13.20 4.32
C LEU A 115 -20.39 13.87 5.64
N ALA A 116 -19.40 14.12 6.52
CA ALA A 116 -19.62 14.85 7.75
C ALA A 116 -20.05 16.30 7.49
N ASP A 117 -19.40 17.00 6.54
CA ASP A 117 -19.77 18.36 6.15
C ASP A 117 -21.22 18.42 5.67
N LYS A 118 -21.63 17.47 4.81
CA LYS A 118 -23.00 17.40 4.29
C LYS A 118 -24.04 16.99 5.33
N ALA A 119 -23.69 16.13 6.29
CA ALA A 119 -24.58 15.77 7.38
C ALA A 119 -24.96 17.00 8.22
N VAL A 120 -23.97 17.84 8.56
CA VAL A 120 -24.20 19.08 9.31
C VAL A 120 -25.07 20.07 8.53
N GLU A 121 -24.82 20.23 7.22
CA GLU A 121 -25.67 21.07 6.36
C GLU A 121 -27.13 20.59 6.36
N VAL A 122 -27.36 19.30 6.17
CA VAL A 122 -28.71 18.72 6.15
C VAL A 122 -29.45 18.93 7.47
N ASP A 123 -28.76 18.72 8.60
CA ASP A 123 -29.35 18.93 9.93
C ASP A 123 -29.69 20.39 10.19
N PHE A 124 -28.81 21.31 9.75
CA PHE A 124 -29.08 22.75 9.79
C PHE A 124 -30.33 23.11 8.98
N PHE A 125 -30.43 22.64 7.74
CA PHE A 125 -31.60 22.94 6.88
C PHE A 125 -32.89 22.34 7.44
N ARG A 126 -32.83 21.12 7.99
CA ARG A 126 -33.98 20.50 8.66
C ARG A 126 -34.49 21.38 9.79
N GLY A 127 -33.61 21.84 10.67
CA GLY A 127 -33.98 22.72 11.79
C GLY A 127 -34.51 24.08 11.33
N ALA A 128 -33.92 24.66 10.28
CA ALA A 128 -34.38 25.93 9.72
C ALA A 128 -35.80 25.81 9.11
N LEU A 129 -36.05 24.75 8.34
CA LEU A 129 -37.34 24.49 7.71
C LEU A 129 -38.44 24.24 8.75
N GLN A 130 -38.16 23.46 9.81
CA GLN A 130 -39.10 23.27 10.92
C GLN A 130 -39.50 24.60 11.58
N LYS A 131 -38.56 25.53 11.79
CA LYS A 131 -38.86 26.86 12.33
C LYS A 131 -39.75 27.68 11.40
N VAL A 132 -39.51 27.62 10.08
CA VAL A 132 -40.33 28.32 9.08
C VAL A 132 -41.74 27.74 9.06
N GLU A 133 -41.87 26.42 9.09
CA GLU A 133 -43.15 25.72 9.14
C GLU A 133 -43.95 26.10 10.40
N ALA A 134 -43.34 26.04 11.58
CA ALA A 134 -43.99 26.44 12.84
C ALA A 134 -44.48 27.90 12.81
N ARG A 135 -43.72 28.82 12.20
CA ARG A 135 -44.14 30.21 12.01
C ARG A 135 -45.32 30.34 11.05
N ARG A 136 -45.34 29.57 9.96
CA ARG A 136 -46.47 29.55 9.01
C ARG A 136 -47.73 29.03 9.67
N GLN A 137 -47.65 27.94 10.44
CA GLN A 137 -48.78 27.39 11.18
C GLN A 137 -49.36 28.41 12.17
N ARG A 138 -48.50 29.11 12.94
CA ARG A 138 -48.93 30.19 13.85
C ARG A 138 -49.62 31.36 13.14
N ARG A 139 -49.20 31.70 11.92
CA ARG A 139 -49.87 32.74 11.11
C ARG A 139 -51.21 32.27 10.55
N GLY A 140 -51.36 30.98 10.25
CA GLY A 140 -52.62 30.39 9.82
C GLY A 140 -53.68 30.31 10.93
N SER A 141 -53.26 30.13 12.20
CA SER A 141 -54.18 30.06 13.34
C SER A 141 -54.50 31.40 14.01
N SER A 142 -53.71 32.46 13.77
CA SER A 142 -53.85 33.79 14.40
C SER A 142 -54.52 34.84 13.50
N GLY A 143 -55.15 34.44 12.40
CA GLY A 143 -55.90 35.33 11.52
C GLY A 143 -57.36 35.45 11.96
N GLU A 144 -57.64 36.08 13.10
CA GLU A 144 -58.99 36.56 13.38
C GLU A 144 -59.34 37.61 12.31
N LYS A 145 -60.46 37.43 11.59
CA LYS A 145 -60.92 38.39 10.59
C LYS A 145 -61.08 39.75 11.27
N ALA A 146 -60.29 40.74 10.87
CA ALA A 146 -60.56 42.14 11.19
C ALA A 146 -61.92 42.51 10.56
N SER A 147 -62.99 42.33 11.32
CA SER A 147 -64.35 42.71 10.96
C SER A 147 -64.41 44.23 10.98
N THR A 148 -64.25 44.85 9.81
CA THR A 148 -64.53 46.27 9.66
C THR A 148 -66.05 46.44 9.65
N THR A 149 -66.58 47.18 10.62
CA THR A 149 -68.00 47.52 10.70
C THR A 149 -68.35 48.40 9.50
N ARG A 150 -69.28 47.95 8.63
CA ARG A 150 -69.77 48.78 7.52
C ARG A 150 -70.55 49.97 8.08
N SER A 151 -70.05 51.17 7.82
CA SER A 151 -70.79 52.43 8.01
C SER A 151 -71.95 52.47 7.02
N ASN A 152 -73.17 52.62 7.51
CA ASN A 152 -74.35 52.85 6.67
C ASN A 152 -74.55 54.38 6.50
N LYS A 153 -75.06 54.80 5.34
CA LYS A 153 -75.40 56.20 5.04
C LYS A 153 -76.91 56.40 5.12
#